data_AF-A0A024V4Q4-F1
#
_entry.id   AF-A0A024V4Q4-F1
#
_cell.length_a   1.000
_cell.length_b   1.000
_cell.length_c   1.000
_cell.angle_alpha   90.00
_cell.angle_beta   90.00
_cell.angle_gamma   90.00
#
_symmetry.space_group_name_H-M   'P 1'
#
loop_
_entity.id
_entity.type
_entity.pdbx_description
1 polymer ?
#
loop_
_entity_poly.entity_id
_entity_poly.type
_entity_poly.pdbx_seq_one_letter_code
_entity_poly.pdbx_strand_id
1 'polypeptide(L)'
;MVMYQKILSENKSLFKDLLYKDICTTYEINFDKNGKCTLLTKKNDIQIDKDISLLGNESEETNKLLDLWRRVVKNEENKFNLLRRNLYQNYLKLRNKSRLPPDTLNNILNECNMVVKKYNNNYHKTINEIFQGWSTVTPHNILEFRMFVMACRLAWRRIIKNLHTEYTELIKRSFK
;
A
#
# COMPACT_ATOMS: atom_id res chain seq x y z
N MET A 1 -18.52 -14.73 21.82
CA MET A 1 -18.63 -14.21 20.44
C MET A 1 -19.04 -12.72 20.41
N VAL A 2 -18.47 -11.86 21.27
CA VAL A 2 -18.90 -10.44 21.42
C VAL A 2 -17.74 -9.46 21.25
N MET A 3 -16.50 -9.88 21.53
CA MET A 3 -15.30 -9.02 21.39
C MET A 3 -14.81 -8.89 19.93
N TYR A 4 -15.05 -9.90 19.08
CA TYR A 4 -14.60 -9.97 17.68
C TYR A 4 -15.27 -8.92 16.78
N GLN A 5 -16.59 -8.76 16.89
CA GLN A 5 -17.32 -7.71 16.19
C GLN A 5 -16.93 -6.31 16.68
N LYS A 6 -16.39 -6.18 17.90
CA LYS A 6 -16.10 -4.90 18.54
C LYS A 6 -14.99 -4.13 17.83
N ILE A 7 -13.83 -4.75 17.58
CA ILE A 7 -12.69 -4.08 16.92
C ILE A 7 -13.06 -3.62 15.51
N LEU A 8 -13.72 -4.47 14.72
CA LEU A 8 -14.20 -4.08 13.39
C LEU A 8 -15.32 -3.03 13.46
N SER A 9 -16.19 -3.10 14.47
CA SER A 9 -17.27 -2.13 14.67
C SER A 9 -16.76 -0.74 15.07
N GLU A 10 -15.73 -0.68 15.92
CA GLU A 10 -15.09 0.56 16.38
C GLU A 10 -14.25 1.20 15.27
N ASN A 11 -13.75 0.38 14.34
CA ASN A 11 -12.91 0.82 13.23
C ASN A 11 -13.64 0.79 11.88
N LYS A 12 -14.98 0.83 11.87
CA LYS A 12 -15.81 0.75 10.64
C LYS A 12 -15.37 1.72 9.55
N SER A 13 -14.96 2.93 9.93
CA SER A 13 -14.52 3.97 8.99
C SER A 13 -13.30 3.58 8.16
N LEU A 14 -12.42 2.71 8.69
CA LEU A 14 -11.22 2.21 7.99
C LEU A 14 -11.55 1.09 6.99
N PHE A 15 -12.58 0.30 7.28
CA PHE A 15 -12.97 -0.85 6.45
C PHE A 15 -14.15 -0.55 5.53
N LYS A 16 -14.88 0.56 5.71
CA LYS A 16 -16.05 0.92 4.90
C LYS A 16 -15.74 0.92 3.40
N ASP A 17 -14.53 1.34 3.04
CA ASP A 17 -14.11 1.48 1.64
C ASP A 17 -13.94 0.11 0.97
N LEU A 18 -13.77 -0.96 1.74
CA LEU A 18 -13.69 -2.34 1.24
C LEU A 18 -15.04 -2.89 0.78
N LEU A 19 -16.15 -2.23 1.14
CA LEU A 19 -17.50 -2.60 0.70
C LEU A 19 -17.77 -2.20 -0.75
N TYR A 20 -16.96 -1.28 -1.30
CA TYR A 20 -17.15 -0.71 -2.63
C TYR A 20 -16.27 -1.44 -3.64
N LYS A 21 -16.90 -2.22 -4.52
CA LYS A 21 -16.23 -3.07 -5.51
C LYS A 21 -15.30 -2.27 -6.44
N ASP A 22 -15.73 -1.08 -6.84
CA ASP A 22 -14.97 -0.14 -7.67
C ASP A 22 -13.68 0.30 -6.99
N ILE A 23 -13.70 0.60 -5.68
CA ILE A 23 -12.48 0.90 -4.91
C ILE A 23 -11.56 -0.31 -4.90
N CYS A 24 -12.10 -1.50 -4.60
CA CYS A 24 -11.31 -2.73 -4.54
C CYS A 24 -10.62 -3.05 -5.88
N THR A 25 -11.33 -2.86 -6.99
CA THR A 25 -10.77 -3.04 -8.35
C THR A 25 -9.76 -1.94 -8.69
N THR A 26 -10.07 -0.67 -8.41
CA THR A 26 -9.23 0.50 -8.73
C THR A 26 -7.85 0.45 -8.08
N TYR A 27 -7.78 -0.13 -6.88
CA TYR A 27 -6.55 -0.31 -6.11
C TYR A 27 -6.05 -1.75 -6.08
N GLU A 28 -6.66 -2.65 -6.84
CA GLU A 28 -6.25 -4.05 -7.03
C GLU A 28 -6.11 -4.82 -5.69
N ILE A 29 -6.87 -4.47 -4.65
CA ILE A 29 -6.61 -4.97 -3.27
C ILE A 29 -7.11 -6.39 -3.02
N ASN A 30 -7.93 -6.92 -3.92
CA ASN A 30 -8.47 -8.27 -3.87
C ASN A 30 -7.36 -9.31 -4.03
N PHE A 31 -7.59 -10.51 -3.50
CA PHE A 31 -6.71 -11.65 -3.66
C PHE A 31 -6.91 -12.25 -5.06
N ASP A 32 -6.11 -11.80 -6.03
CA ASP A 32 -6.20 -12.29 -7.41
C ASP A 32 -5.12 -13.34 -7.68
N LYS A 33 -5.55 -14.58 -7.94
CA LYS A 33 -4.65 -15.71 -8.20
C LYS A 33 -3.95 -15.63 -9.56
N ASN A 34 -4.45 -14.81 -10.49
CA ASN A 34 -4.01 -14.76 -11.89
C ASN A 34 -3.55 -13.37 -12.35
N GLY A 35 -3.32 -12.44 -11.42
CA GLY A 35 -3.00 -11.05 -11.72
C GLY A 35 -1.71 -10.87 -12.53
N LYS A 36 -1.77 -10.04 -13.58
CA LYS A 36 -0.57 -9.52 -14.26
C LYS A 36 0.16 -8.55 -13.32
N CYS A 37 1.48 -8.43 -13.46
CA CYS A 37 2.22 -7.40 -12.73
C CYS A 37 1.84 -6.00 -13.23
N THR A 38 1.46 -5.11 -12.31
CA THR A 38 1.06 -3.72 -12.57
C THR A 38 1.96 -2.76 -11.78
N LEU A 39 1.58 -1.48 -11.71
CA LEU A 39 2.19 -0.54 -10.75
C LEU A 39 1.97 -1.00 -9.30
N LEU A 40 0.77 -1.50 -8.98
CA LEU A 40 0.31 -1.80 -7.62
C LEU A 40 0.49 -3.27 -7.22
N THR A 41 0.46 -4.19 -8.18
CA THR A 41 0.55 -5.65 -7.96
C THR A 41 1.86 -6.18 -8.53
N LYS A 42 2.65 -6.90 -7.72
CA LYS A 42 3.93 -7.50 -8.10
C LYS A 42 3.91 -9.02 -7.90
N LYS A 43 4.94 -9.73 -8.40
CA LYS A 43 5.07 -11.19 -8.22
C LYS A 43 4.97 -11.64 -6.76
N ASN A 44 5.49 -10.85 -5.83
CA ASN A 44 5.41 -11.15 -4.40
C ASN A 44 3.97 -11.09 -3.86
N ASP A 45 3.09 -10.25 -4.41
CA ASP A 45 1.67 -10.26 -4.03
C ASP A 45 1.02 -11.60 -4.36
N ILE A 46 1.31 -12.13 -5.54
CA ILE A 46 0.77 -13.42 -6.00
C ILE A 46 1.20 -14.54 -5.04
N GLN A 47 2.46 -14.53 -4.59
CA GLN A 47 2.94 -15.53 -3.63
C GLN A 47 2.26 -15.37 -2.26
N ILE A 48 2.16 -14.14 -1.76
CA ILE A 48 1.49 -13.85 -0.48
C ILE A 48 0.01 -14.25 -0.56
N ASP A 49 -0.67 -13.96 -1.67
CA ASP A 49 -2.08 -14.30 -1.88
C ASP A 49 -2.28 -15.82 -1.93
N LYS A 50 -1.36 -16.56 -2.53
CA LYS A 50 -1.36 -18.04 -2.48
C LYS A 50 -1.27 -18.53 -1.04
N ASP A 51 -0.30 -18.02 -0.27
CA ASP A 51 -0.12 -18.43 1.12
C ASP A 51 -1.36 -18.10 1.98
N ILE A 52 -1.98 -16.93 1.77
CA ILE A 52 -3.24 -16.52 2.44
C ILE A 52 -4.46 -17.36 1.98
N SER A 53 -4.42 -17.89 0.76
CA SER A 53 -5.48 -18.78 0.27
C SER A 53 -5.39 -20.19 0.85
N LEU A 54 -4.21 -20.59 1.33
CA LEU A 54 -3.96 -21.88 1.99
C LEU A 54 -4.29 -21.85 3.49
N LEU A 55 -4.75 -20.72 4.02
CA LEU A 55 -5.20 -20.64 5.40
C LEU A 55 -6.53 -21.40 5.56
N GLY A 56 -6.52 -22.45 6.39
CA GLY A 56 -7.69 -23.30 6.68
C GLY A 56 -8.51 -22.80 7.87
N ASN A 57 -9.76 -23.24 8.04
CA ASN A 57 -10.70 -22.67 9.02
C ASN A 57 -10.37 -22.94 10.51
N GLU A 58 -9.45 -23.86 10.81
CA GLU A 58 -9.01 -24.15 12.17
C GLU A 58 -7.86 -23.24 12.54
N SER A 59 -7.88 -22.71 13.78
CA SER A 59 -6.96 -21.70 14.29
C SER A 59 -5.53 -21.91 13.81
N GLU A 60 -5.14 -21.18 12.76
CA GLU A 60 -3.75 -21.19 12.35
C GLU A 60 -2.91 -20.62 13.48
N GLU A 61 -1.74 -21.22 13.70
CA GLU A 61 -0.78 -20.73 14.67
C GLU A 61 -0.61 -19.23 14.48
N THR A 62 -0.91 -18.43 15.51
CA THR A 62 -0.81 -16.97 15.54
C THR A 62 0.46 -16.45 14.83
N ASN A 63 1.56 -17.19 14.98
CA ASN A 63 2.85 -16.92 14.35
C ASN A 63 2.78 -16.86 12.81
N LYS A 64 2.00 -17.74 12.18
CA LYS A 64 1.81 -17.76 10.72
C LYS A 64 1.06 -16.52 10.23
N LEU A 65 0.01 -16.10 10.95
CA LEU A 65 -0.72 -14.86 10.64
C LEU A 65 0.16 -13.62 10.82
N LEU A 66 0.96 -13.59 11.89
CA LEU A 66 1.93 -12.51 12.14
C LEU A 66 3.03 -12.46 11.08
N ASP A 67 3.54 -13.61 10.62
CA ASP A 67 4.51 -13.67 9.52
C ASP A 67 3.92 -13.14 8.22
N LEU A 68 2.73 -13.63 7.85
CA LEU A 68 2.02 -13.17 6.65
C LEU A 68 1.74 -11.67 6.69
N TRP A 69 1.32 -11.15 7.84
CA TRP A 69 1.13 -9.72 8.04
C TRP A 69 2.43 -8.93 7.79
N ARG A 70 3.54 -9.33 8.40
CA ARG A 70 4.85 -8.68 8.20
C ARG A 70 5.25 -8.69 6.74
N ARG A 71 5.02 -9.80 6.04
CA ARG A 71 5.30 -9.95 4.61
C ARG A 71 4.43 -9.01 3.76
N VAL A 72 3.14 -8.88 4.07
CA VAL A 72 2.22 -7.92 3.41
C VAL A 72 2.71 -6.49 3.59
N VAL A 73 2.93 -6.05 4.83
CA VAL A 73 3.34 -4.67 5.14
C VAL A 73 4.66 -4.33 4.44
N LYS A 74 5.66 -5.22 4.56
CA LYS A 74 6.97 -5.04 3.92
C LYS A 74 6.88 -5.02 2.39
N ASN A 75 5.98 -5.83 1.81
CA ASN A 75 5.77 -5.83 0.36
C ASN A 75 5.20 -4.48 -0.13
N GLU A 76 4.21 -3.92 0.55
CA GLU A 76 3.65 -2.62 0.18
C GLU A 76 4.66 -1.47 0.40
N GLU A 77 5.41 -1.49 1.49
CA GLU A 77 6.50 -0.54 1.75
C GLU A 77 7.58 -0.60 0.64
N ASN A 78 7.99 -1.80 0.24
CA ASN A 78 8.96 -1.99 -0.83
C ASN A 78 8.48 -1.40 -2.17
N LYS A 79 7.19 -1.54 -2.49
CA LYS A 79 6.61 -0.95 -3.71
C LYS A 79 6.67 0.58 -3.66
N PHE A 80 6.33 1.18 -2.51
CA PHE A 80 6.42 2.63 -2.33
C PHE A 80 7.85 3.13 -2.48
N ASN A 81 8.82 2.45 -1.85
CA ASN A 81 10.24 2.80 -1.95
C ASN A 81 10.77 2.65 -3.39
N LEU A 82 10.37 1.58 -4.08
CA LEU A 82 10.70 1.38 -5.49
C LEU A 82 10.10 2.49 -6.37
N LEU A 83 8.84 2.87 -6.16
CA LEU A 83 8.22 4.00 -6.87
C LEU A 83 9.02 5.28 -6.67
N ARG A 84 9.34 5.66 -5.41
CA ARG A 84 10.15 6.86 -5.12
C ARG A 84 11.48 6.86 -5.86
N ARG A 85 12.19 5.73 -5.84
CA ARG A 85 13.44 5.58 -6.59
C ARG A 85 13.21 5.81 -8.08
N ASN A 86 12.19 5.18 -8.66
CA ASN A 86 11.90 5.31 -10.09
C ASN A 86 11.51 6.72 -10.50
N LEU A 87 10.72 7.43 -9.70
CA LEU A 87 10.33 8.82 -9.93
C LEU A 87 11.56 9.76 -9.92
N TYR A 88 12.47 9.57 -8.96
CA TYR A 88 13.71 10.34 -8.91
C TYR A 88 14.63 10.03 -10.10
N GLN A 89 14.75 8.76 -10.50
CA GLN A 89 15.52 8.39 -11.69
C GLN A 89 14.91 8.99 -12.97
N ASN A 90 13.59 9.10 -13.07
CA ASN A 90 12.94 9.77 -14.18
C ASN A 90 13.28 11.26 -14.22
N TYR A 91 13.23 11.95 -13.07
CA TYR A 91 13.68 13.34 -12.95
C TYR A 91 15.14 13.51 -13.43
N LEU A 92 16.07 12.66 -12.96
CA LEU A 92 17.48 12.73 -13.36
C LEU A 92 17.67 12.57 -14.87
N LYS A 93 16.92 11.65 -15.50
CA LYS A 93 16.97 11.46 -16.96
C LYS A 93 16.53 12.70 -17.72
N LEU A 94 15.49 13.39 -17.24
CA LEU A 94 14.97 14.61 -17.87
C LEU A 94 15.90 15.80 -17.63
N ARG A 95 16.40 15.95 -16.40
CA ARG A 95 17.43 16.93 -16.04
C ARG A 95 18.61 16.87 -17.01
N ASN A 96 19.17 15.67 -17.21
CA ASN A 96 20.36 15.47 -18.03
C ASN A 96 20.13 15.77 -19.53
N LYS A 97 18.87 15.73 -19.99
CA LYS A 97 18.50 16.04 -21.38
C LYS A 97 18.06 17.50 -21.56
N SER A 98 17.68 18.16 -20.47
CA SER A 98 17.18 19.53 -20.50
C SER A 98 18.31 20.55 -20.66
N ARG A 99 17.98 21.71 -21.25
CA ARG A 99 18.86 22.89 -21.28
C ARG A 99 18.46 23.93 -20.21
N LEU A 100 17.71 23.50 -19.20
CA LEU A 100 17.19 24.39 -18.17
C LEU A 100 18.33 24.89 -17.26
N PRO A 101 18.26 26.14 -16.76
CA PRO A 101 19.23 26.64 -15.80
C PRO A 101 19.29 25.79 -14.53
N PRO A 102 20.47 25.68 -13.87
CA PRO A 102 20.63 24.91 -12.64
C PRO A 102 19.62 25.28 -11.54
N ASP A 103 19.32 26.57 -11.36
CA ASP A 103 18.38 27.03 -10.34
C ASP A 103 16.94 26.55 -10.62
N THR A 104 16.52 26.57 -11.88
CA THR A 104 15.22 26.02 -12.30
C THR A 104 15.14 24.53 -11.99
N LEU A 105 16.20 23.78 -12.30
CA LEU A 105 16.28 22.34 -12.02
C LEU A 105 16.19 22.06 -10.51
N ASN A 106 16.90 22.83 -9.70
CA ASN A 106 16.85 22.72 -8.24
C ASN A 106 15.45 23.01 -7.69
N ASN A 107 14.76 24.03 -8.22
CA ASN A 107 13.38 24.33 -7.83
C ASN A 107 12.42 23.20 -8.18
N ILE A 108 12.54 22.61 -9.36
CA ILE A 108 11.74 21.45 -9.76
C ILE A 108 11.98 20.26 -8.83
N LEU A 109 13.25 19.98 -8.49
CA LEU A 109 13.59 18.91 -7.55
C LEU A 109 13.00 19.18 -6.16
N ASN A 110 13.02 20.43 -5.69
CA ASN A 110 12.43 20.81 -4.42
C ASN A 110 10.91 20.59 -4.41
N GLU A 111 10.21 20.97 -5.48
CA GLU A 111 8.78 20.66 -5.64
C GLU A 111 8.52 19.15 -5.63
N CYS A 112 9.31 18.37 -6.36
CA CYS A 112 9.23 16.92 -6.37
C CYS A 112 9.40 16.33 -4.96
N ASN A 113 10.36 16.83 -4.19
CA ASN A 113 10.61 16.38 -2.82
C ASN A 113 9.45 16.76 -1.88
N MET A 114 8.81 17.92 -2.07
CA MET A 114 7.61 18.30 -1.33
C MET A 114 6.45 17.35 -1.59
N VAL A 115 6.23 16.96 -2.85
CA VAL A 115 5.20 15.96 -3.22
C VAL A 115 5.49 14.62 -2.54
N VAL A 116 6.74 14.13 -2.58
CA VAL A 116 7.11 12.88 -1.89
C VAL A 116 6.86 12.98 -0.39
N LYS A 117 7.24 14.10 0.24
CA LYS A 117 7.07 14.32 1.69
C LYS A 117 5.59 14.33 2.10
N LYS A 118 4.71 14.96 1.31
CA LYS A 118 3.25 14.97 1.52
C LYS A 118 2.66 13.57 1.65
N TYR A 119 3.16 12.62 0.85
CA TYR A 119 2.68 11.24 0.80
C TYR A 119 3.41 10.28 1.75
N ASN A 120 4.47 10.74 2.42
CA ASN A 120 5.19 9.95 3.42
C ASN A 120 4.48 10.03 4.78
N ASN A 121 3.18 9.72 4.82
CA ASN A 121 2.36 9.81 6.03
C ASN A 121 2.24 8.45 6.73
N ASN A 122 1.86 8.52 8.02
CA ASN A 122 1.81 7.38 8.94
C ASN A 122 0.50 6.58 8.86
N TYR A 123 -0.31 6.70 7.79
CA TYR A 123 -1.65 6.07 7.77
C TYR A 123 -1.61 4.54 7.88
N HIS A 124 -0.54 3.91 7.37
CA HIS A 124 -0.26 2.48 7.57
C HIS A 124 0.03 2.11 9.03
N LYS A 125 0.48 3.05 9.88
CA LYS A 125 0.73 2.82 11.31
C LYS A 125 -0.56 2.58 12.07
N THR A 126 -1.61 3.34 11.79
CA THR A 126 -2.93 3.16 12.42
C THR A 126 -3.50 1.78 12.12
N ILE A 127 -3.42 1.30 10.87
CA ILE A 127 -3.84 -0.06 10.52
C ILE A 127 -2.99 -1.10 11.26
N ASN A 128 -1.68 -0.87 11.37
CA ASN A 128 -0.79 -1.77 12.08
C ASN A 128 -1.10 -1.81 13.59
N GLU A 129 -1.39 -0.68 14.23
CA GLU A 129 -1.78 -0.61 15.65
C GLU A 129 -3.06 -1.41 15.93
N ILE A 130 -4.08 -1.24 15.08
CA ILE A 130 -5.33 -1.98 15.21
C ILE A 130 -5.11 -3.48 14.97
N PHE A 131 -4.28 -3.83 13.99
CA PHE A 131 -3.89 -5.22 13.75
C PHE A 131 -3.16 -5.83 14.95
N GLN A 132 -2.22 -5.10 15.59
CA GLN A 132 -1.53 -5.59 16.79
C GLN A 132 -2.55 -5.89 17.90
N GLY A 133 -3.48 -4.98 18.17
CA GLY A 133 -4.55 -5.20 19.14
C GLY A 133 -5.38 -6.45 18.83
N TRP A 134 -5.84 -6.57 17.57
CA TRP A 134 -6.57 -7.75 17.09
C TRP A 134 -5.78 -9.05 17.24
N SER A 135 -4.48 -9.03 16.94
CA SER A 135 -3.62 -10.23 16.95
C SER A 135 -3.45 -10.87 18.35
N THR A 136 -3.74 -10.12 19.42
CA THR A 136 -3.70 -10.63 20.80
C THR A 136 -4.96 -11.38 21.22
N VAL A 137 -6.06 -11.25 20.45
CA VAL A 137 -7.36 -11.82 20.79
C VAL A 137 -7.57 -13.13 20.02
N THR A 138 -7.63 -14.24 20.74
CA THR A 138 -7.86 -15.59 20.18
C THR A 138 -9.30 -16.08 20.42
N PRO A 139 -9.78 -17.06 19.64
CA PRO A 139 -9.23 -17.53 18.36
C PRO A 139 -9.26 -16.45 17.27
N HIS A 140 -8.30 -16.52 16.34
CA HIS A 140 -8.25 -15.62 15.19
C HIS A 140 -9.25 -16.02 14.11
N ASN A 141 -9.84 -15.02 13.45
CA ASN A 141 -10.72 -15.22 12.30
C ASN A 141 -10.00 -14.84 11.00
N ILE A 142 -9.93 -15.78 10.05
CA ILE A 142 -9.22 -15.59 8.78
C ILE A 142 -9.90 -14.56 7.87
N LEU A 143 -11.23 -14.43 7.94
CA LEU A 143 -11.93 -13.38 7.18
C LEU A 143 -11.52 -11.99 7.69
N GLU A 144 -11.40 -11.83 9.00
CA GLU A 144 -10.93 -10.56 9.60
C GLU A 144 -9.47 -10.29 9.21
N PHE A 145 -8.61 -11.31 9.26
CA PHE A 145 -7.23 -11.20 8.76
C PHE A 145 -7.18 -10.73 7.31
N ARG A 146 -8.00 -11.32 6.42
CA ARG A 146 -8.10 -10.90 5.02
C ARG A 146 -8.56 -9.45 4.88
N MET A 147 -9.50 -9.00 5.71
CA MET A 147 -9.93 -7.60 5.74
C MET A 147 -8.78 -6.66 6.15
N PHE A 148 -7.96 -7.03 7.15
CA PHE A 148 -6.76 -6.26 7.52
C PHE A 148 -5.77 -6.15 6.36
N VAL A 149 -5.51 -7.25 5.66
CA VAL A 149 -4.63 -7.26 4.48
C VAL A 149 -5.16 -6.33 3.39
N MET A 150 -6.47 -6.40 3.09
CA MET A 150 -7.10 -5.52 2.10
C MET A 150 -7.04 -4.04 2.52
N ALA A 151 -7.28 -3.72 3.79
CA ALA A 151 -7.18 -2.35 4.31
C ALA A 151 -5.75 -1.80 4.22
N CYS A 152 -4.76 -2.61 4.60
CA CYS A 152 -3.33 -2.27 4.49
C CYS A 152 -2.93 -1.98 3.05
N ARG A 153 -3.34 -2.86 2.11
CA ARG A 153 -3.15 -2.64 0.68
C ARG A 153 -3.79 -1.36 0.20
N LEU A 154 -5.05 -1.10 0.59
CA LEU A 154 -5.76 0.10 0.18
C LEU A 154 -5.05 1.39 0.63
N ALA A 155 -4.62 1.43 1.89
CA ALA A 155 -3.85 2.53 2.45
C ALA A 155 -2.60 2.84 1.63
N TRP A 156 -1.74 1.85 1.43
CA TRP A 156 -0.49 2.02 0.69
C TRP A 156 -0.73 2.34 -0.79
N ARG A 157 -1.69 1.68 -1.43
CA ARG A 157 -1.90 1.82 -2.87
C ARG A 157 -2.57 3.14 -3.24
N ARG A 158 -3.37 3.73 -2.35
CA ARG A 158 -3.80 5.14 -2.45
C ARG A 158 -2.63 6.09 -2.49
N ILE A 159 -1.70 5.94 -1.54
CA ILE A 159 -0.48 6.74 -1.45
C ILE A 159 0.36 6.58 -2.73
N ILE A 160 0.61 5.36 -3.16
CA ILE A 160 1.40 5.05 -4.37
C ILE A 160 0.78 5.67 -5.61
N LYS A 161 -0.53 5.50 -5.82
CA LYS A 161 -1.23 6.01 -7.00
C LYS A 161 -1.22 7.54 -7.04
N ASN A 162 -1.55 8.18 -5.91
CA ASN A 162 -1.60 9.64 -5.83
C ASN A 162 -0.22 10.27 -5.97
N LEU A 163 0.81 9.71 -5.31
CA LEU A 163 2.20 10.14 -5.49
C LEU A 163 2.63 10.01 -6.95
N HIS A 164 2.39 8.86 -7.58
CA HIS A 164 2.77 8.65 -8.98
C HIS A 164 2.11 9.67 -9.91
N THR A 165 0.81 9.92 -9.75
CA THR A 165 0.06 10.90 -10.57
C THR A 165 0.61 12.31 -10.38
N GLU A 166 0.61 12.82 -9.15
CA GLU A 166 0.99 14.21 -8.85
C GLU A 166 2.46 14.49 -9.23
N TYR A 167 3.37 13.56 -8.94
CA TYR A 167 4.78 13.69 -9.32
C TYR A 167 4.95 13.68 -10.84
N THR A 168 4.26 12.79 -11.55
CA THR A 168 4.38 12.69 -13.02
C THR A 168 3.81 13.93 -13.71
N GLU A 169 2.70 14.49 -13.21
CA GLU A 169 2.13 15.73 -13.72
C GLU A 169 3.05 16.93 -13.48
N LEU A 170 3.65 17.02 -12.29
CA LEU A 170 4.68 18.01 -11.97
C LEU A 170 5.87 17.92 -12.95
N ILE A 171 6.40 16.72 -13.18
CA ILE A 171 7.50 16.54 -14.11
C ILE A 171 7.10 16.93 -15.54
N LYS A 172 5.91 16.52 -15.99
CA LYS A 172 5.41 16.85 -17.33
C LYS A 172 5.25 18.35 -17.53
N ARG A 173 4.75 19.11 -16.54
CA ARG A 173 4.62 20.58 -16.67
C ARG A 173 5.98 21.28 -16.65
N SER A 174 6.94 20.77 -15.88
CA SER A 174 8.21 21.44 -15.64
C SER A 174 9.26 21.24 -16.74
N PHE A 175 9.16 20.15 -17.49
CA PHE A 175 10.09 19.80 -18.59
C PHE A 175 9.43 19.85 -19.98
N LYS A 176 8.32 20.60 -20.09
CA LYS A 176 7.66 20.87 -21.38
C LYS A 176 8.53 21.68 -22.33
#